data_AF-A0A9E5NXP2-F1
#
_entry.id   AF-A0A9E5NXP2-F1
#
_cell.length_a   1.000
_cell.length_b   1.000
_cell.length_c   1.000
_cell.angle_alpha   90.00
_cell.angle_beta   90.00
_cell.angle_gamma   90.00
#
_symmetry.space_group_name_H-M   'P 1'
#
loop_
_entity.id
_entity.type
_entity.pdbx_description
1 polymer ?
#
loop_
_entity_poly.entity_id
_entity_poly.type
_entity_poly.pdbx_seq_one_letter_code
_entity_poly.pdbx_strand_id
1 'polypeptide(L)'
;MQLTGYRRENGRVGIRNHVVVLPVDDISNAAAEGVARLIPDALALPHPYGRLQFGEDLELHFRTLIGTGANPNVASVIVIGIEPNWTERVVEGIRASGKPVEGFSIERFGDLETIRKAARVTQGFVQNATELRREPVELSDIWVSIKCGESDTTTGLASCPTVGRVVDKVVDAGGTVFFGETSELTGGEDIIAERCASPEVRTKFQQTFDAYVSAIQSKGVDLMGSQPTQGNIRGGLSTIEEKALGNIEKTGVGPVVDVLGPAEAPTVPGLNFMDSSSAAAECVTLMAAGGAVIHLFPTGQGNIVGNPIEPVVKVTGNPLTAQTMSEHIDLDVSGLLRRQITLDEAGDRLLELFARTVNGRLTCAEALGHREFVLTKLYPSA
;
A
#
# COMPACT_ATOMS: atom_id res chain seq x y z
N MET A 1 -19.74 -0.03 -15.46
CA MET A 1 -18.58 0.88 -15.32
C MET A 1 -17.51 0.40 -16.28
N GLN A 2 -16.94 1.25 -17.13
CA GLN A 2 -15.86 0.86 -18.04
C GLN A 2 -14.51 1.24 -17.40
N LEU A 3 -13.65 0.26 -17.14
CA LEU A 3 -12.31 0.47 -16.60
C LEU A 3 -11.27 0.24 -17.69
N THR A 4 -10.15 0.96 -17.58
CA THR A 4 -8.98 0.78 -18.43
C THR A 4 -7.73 0.70 -17.57
N GLY A 5 -6.74 -0.08 -18.00
CA GLY A 5 -5.47 -0.24 -17.30
C GLY A 5 -4.36 -0.73 -18.22
N TYR A 6 -3.16 -0.87 -17.68
CA TYR A 6 -2.00 -1.42 -18.38
C TYR A 6 -1.87 -2.90 -18.01
N ARG A 7 -2.32 -3.79 -18.90
CA ARG A 7 -2.08 -5.23 -18.71
C ARG A 7 -0.61 -5.54 -18.95
N ARG A 8 -0.02 -6.27 -18.01
CA ARG A 8 1.38 -6.70 -18.04
C ARG A 8 1.46 -8.11 -18.62
N GLU A 9 2.66 -8.53 -19.00
CA GLU A 9 2.90 -9.84 -19.62
C GLU A 9 2.48 -11.01 -18.72
N ASN A 10 2.57 -10.83 -17.40
CA ASN A 10 2.11 -11.80 -16.40
C ASN A 10 0.59 -11.75 -16.13
N GLY A 11 -0.18 -11.02 -16.94
CA GLY A 11 -1.64 -10.90 -16.85
C GLY A 11 -2.16 -9.91 -15.81
N ARG A 12 -1.32 -9.45 -14.87
CA ARG A 12 -1.67 -8.45 -13.85
C ARG A 12 -1.93 -7.08 -14.51
N VAL A 13 -2.77 -6.25 -13.89
CA VAL A 13 -3.16 -4.94 -14.43
C VAL A 13 -2.68 -3.82 -13.52
N GLY A 14 -1.94 -2.86 -14.09
CA GLY A 14 -1.58 -1.59 -13.44
C GLY A 14 -2.51 -0.46 -13.84
N ILE A 15 -2.67 0.54 -12.97
CA ILE A 15 -3.43 1.77 -13.23
C ILE A 15 -2.52 3.01 -13.40
N ARG A 16 -1.22 2.83 -13.13
CA ARG A 16 -0.11 3.74 -13.45
C ARG A 16 0.95 3.02 -14.28
N ASN A 17 1.95 3.76 -14.74
CA ASN A 17 2.96 3.28 -15.67
C ASN A 17 4.35 3.89 -15.39
N HIS A 18 4.84 3.73 -14.16
CA HIS A 18 6.06 4.36 -13.68
C HIS A 18 7.33 3.67 -14.22
N VAL A 19 8.34 4.45 -14.58
CA VAL A 19 9.72 3.97 -14.71
C VAL A 19 10.42 4.26 -13.39
N VAL A 20 10.79 3.22 -12.66
CA VAL A 20 11.32 3.34 -11.30
C VAL A 20 12.84 3.24 -11.31
N VAL A 21 13.51 4.10 -10.52
CA VAL A 21 14.92 3.93 -10.15
C VAL A 21 14.96 3.53 -8.67
N LEU A 22 15.21 2.26 -8.41
CA LEU A 22 15.13 1.63 -7.11
C LEU A 22 16.53 1.48 -6.49
N PRO A 23 16.90 2.31 -5.51
CA PRO A 23 18.10 2.03 -4.72
C PRO A 23 17.87 0.75 -3.90
N VAL A 24 18.92 -0.07 -3.77
CA VAL A 24 18.91 -1.28 -2.91
C VAL A 24 19.20 -0.90 -1.46
N ASP A 25 19.93 0.18 -1.28
CA ASP A 25 20.47 0.64 -0.01
C ASP A 25 20.51 2.17 0.09
N ASP A 26 20.53 2.66 1.32
CA ASP A 26 20.49 4.08 1.66
C ASP A 26 21.64 4.90 1.06
N ILE A 27 22.81 4.29 0.89
CA ILE A 27 23.98 4.95 0.30
C ILE A 27 23.93 4.99 -1.24
N SER A 28 23.01 4.25 -1.87
CA SER A 28 22.75 4.31 -3.31
C SER A 28 21.68 5.34 -3.70
N ASN A 29 21.00 5.95 -2.73
CA ASN A 29 19.95 6.95 -2.94
C ASN A 29 20.42 8.12 -3.85
N ALA A 30 21.62 8.66 -3.61
CA ALA A 30 22.14 9.80 -4.35
C ALA A 30 22.29 9.50 -5.85
N ALA A 31 22.72 8.28 -6.20
CA ALA A 31 22.83 7.83 -7.58
C ALA A 31 21.44 7.64 -8.21
N ALA A 32 20.49 7.02 -7.49
CA ALA A 32 19.12 6.83 -7.97
C ALA A 32 18.43 8.16 -8.28
N GLU A 33 18.52 9.12 -7.36
CA GLU A 33 18.01 10.47 -7.59
C GLU A 33 18.75 11.21 -8.70
N GLY A 34 20.06 10.98 -8.83
CA GLY A 34 20.88 11.54 -9.91
C GLY A 34 20.35 11.14 -11.28
N VAL A 35 19.97 9.87 -11.45
CA VAL A 35 19.33 9.36 -12.66
C VAL A 35 17.97 10.02 -12.89
N ALA A 36 17.10 10.08 -11.88
CA ALA A 36 15.78 10.69 -11.99
C ALA A 36 15.80 12.20 -12.24
N ARG A 37 16.87 12.91 -11.82
CA ARG A 37 17.09 14.33 -12.15
C ARG A 37 17.51 14.52 -13.61
N LEU A 38 18.21 13.56 -14.21
CA LEU A 38 18.67 13.63 -15.60
C LEU A 38 17.60 13.18 -16.60
N ILE A 39 16.78 12.20 -16.23
CA ILE A 39 15.77 11.60 -17.09
C ILE A 39 14.38 11.96 -16.56
N PRO A 40 13.67 12.91 -17.20
CA PRO A 40 12.27 13.19 -16.89
C PRO A 40 11.41 11.92 -16.91
N ASP A 41 10.35 11.91 -16.12
CA ASP A 41 9.40 10.79 -15.97
C ASP A 41 9.96 9.50 -15.36
N ALA A 42 11.24 9.50 -14.94
CA ALA A 42 11.78 8.49 -14.04
C ALA A 42 11.54 8.87 -12.57
N LEU A 43 11.20 7.87 -11.75
CA LEU A 43 10.86 8.04 -10.34
C LEU A 43 11.87 7.32 -9.45
N ALA A 44 12.73 8.08 -8.78
CA ALA A 44 13.61 7.52 -7.74
C ALA A 44 12.83 7.25 -6.45
N LEU A 45 13.12 6.11 -5.80
CA LEU A 45 12.48 5.66 -4.56
C LEU A 45 13.49 5.56 -3.40
N PRO A 46 14.01 6.70 -2.88
CA PRO A 46 15.00 6.66 -1.82
C PRO A 46 14.40 6.14 -0.50
N HIS A 47 15.22 5.42 0.28
CA HIS A 47 14.83 4.86 1.59
C HIS A 47 16.03 4.78 2.56
N PRO A 48 15.80 4.62 3.87
CA PRO A 48 16.87 4.70 4.88
C PRO A 48 17.58 3.37 5.22
N TYR A 49 17.20 2.23 4.61
CA TYR A 49 17.74 0.90 4.96
C TYR A 49 18.50 0.23 3.81
N GLY A 50 18.78 -1.08 3.90
CA GLY A 50 19.59 -1.84 2.94
C GLY A 50 21.06 -2.00 3.30
N ARG A 51 21.41 -1.90 4.60
CA ARG A 51 22.75 -2.22 5.09
C ARG A 51 22.70 -2.96 6.42
N LEU A 52 23.58 -3.97 6.56
CA LEU A 52 23.79 -4.73 7.79
C LEU A 52 22.51 -5.37 8.37
N GLN A 53 21.50 -5.58 7.54
CA GLN A 53 20.30 -6.35 7.87
C GLN A 53 20.62 -7.84 7.74
N PHE A 54 19.94 -8.67 8.53
CA PHE A 54 20.18 -10.11 8.58
C PHE A 54 18.89 -10.88 8.92
N GLY A 55 18.87 -12.18 8.60
CA GLY A 55 17.71 -13.04 8.87
C GLY A 55 16.44 -12.52 8.20
N GLU A 56 15.29 -12.65 8.89
CA GLU A 56 14.00 -12.24 8.35
C GLU A 56 13.91 -10.74 8.02
N ASP A 57 14.67 -9.89 8.71
CA ASP A 57 14.70 -8.44 8.42
C ASP A 57 15.29 -8.17 7.02
N LEU A 58 16.34 -8.91 6.65
CA LEU A 58 16.93 -8.81 5.31
C LEU A 58 16.02 -9.42 4.24
N GLU A 59 15.35 -10.52 4.56
CA GLU A 59 14.42 -11.16 3.63
C GLU A 59 13.20 -10.28 3.36
N LEU A 60 12.66 -9.61 4.39
CA LEU A 60 11.58 -8.64 4.24
C LEU A 60 12.03 -7.40 3.43
N HIS A 61 13.26 -6.92 3.65
CA HIS A 61 13.84 -5.84 2.83
C HIS A 61 13.81 -6.20 1.35
N PHE A 62 14.35 -7.37 0.98
CA PHE A 62 14.34 -7.82 -0.40
C PHE A 62 12.93 -8.07 -0.94
N ARG A 63 12.05 -8.70 -0.16
CA ARG A 63 10.65 -8.94 -0.56
C ARG A 63 9.94 -7.63 -0.88
N THR A 64 10.16 -6.60 -0.07
CA THR A 64 9.54 -5.28 -0.26
C THR A 64 10.07 -4.58 -1.50
N LEU A 65 11.40 -4.57 -1.73
CA LEU A 65 12.00 -3.98 -2.93
C LEU A 65 11.58 -4.72 -4.22
N ILE A 66 11.66 -6.06 -4.19
CA ILE A 66 11.27 -6.91 -5.32
C ILE A 66 9.78 -6.73 -5.63
N GLY A 67 8.92 -6.79 -4.61
CA GLY A 67 7.48 -6.58 -4.75
C GLY A 67 7.13 -5.19 -5.31
N THR A 68 7.81 -4.15 -4.83
CA THR A 68 7.66 -2.77 -5.33
C THR A 68 8.00 -2.69 -6.82
N GLY A 69 9.13 -3.28 -7.24
CA GLY A 69 9.53 -3.31 -8.65
C GLY A 69 8.65 -4.20 -9.53
N ALA A 70 8.10 -5.28 -8.95
CA ALA A 70 7.18 -6.20 -9.62
C ALA A 70 5.73 -5.68 -9.68
N ASN A 71 5.40 -4.61 -8.96
CA ASN A 71 4.05 -4.05 -8.92
C ASN A 71 3.55 -3.68 -10.33
N PRO A 72 2.28 -3.95 -10.68
CA PRO A 72 1.74 -3.63 -12.01
C PRO A 72 1.74 -2.13 -12.37
N ASN A 73 1.73 -1.22 -11.40
CA ASN A 73 1.88 0.24 -11.62
C ASN A 73 3.29 0.64 -12.09
N VAL A 74 4.27 -0.25 -11.96
CA VAL A 74 5.64 -0.07 -12.45
C VAL A 74 5.79 -0.73 -13.81
N ALA A 75 6.24 0.02 -14.81
CA ALA A 75 6.46 -0.46 -16.17
C ALA A 75 7.82 -1.18 -16.30
N SER A 76 8.86 -0.60 -15.70
CA SER A 76 10.24 -1.05 -15.79
C SER A 76 11.08 -0.48 -14.65
N VAL A 77 12.20 -1.12 -14.31
CA VAL A 77 13.00 -0.78 -13.14
C VAL A 77 14.49 -0.68 -13.44
N ILE A 78 15.13 0.35 -12.90
CA ILE A 78 16.59 0.44 -12.79
C ILE A 78 16.95 0.22 -11.33
N VAL A 79 17.69 -0.84 -11.04
CA VAL A 79 18.13 -1.16 -9.68
C VAL A 79 19.55 -0.64 -9.49
N ILE A 80 19.78 0.14 -8.42
CA ILE A 80 21.12 0.66 -8.11
C ILE A 80 21.49 0.25 -6.68
N GLY A 81 22.55 -0.53 -6.52
CA GLY A 81 23.09 -0.87 -5.20
C GLY A 81 24.55 -0.49 -5.06
N ILE A 82 25.05 -0.54 -3.83
CA ILE A 82 26.49 -0.33 -3.60
C ILE A 82 27.30 -1.44 -4.24
N GLU A 83 26.84 -2.70 -4.14
CA GLU A 83 27.57 -3.91 -4.54
C GLU A 83 26.69 -4.85 -5.40
N PRO A 84 27.29 -5.73 -6.23
CA PRO A 84 26.55 -6.47 -7.26
C PRO A 84 25.64 -7.60 -6.75
N ASN A 85 25.91 -8.24 -5.62
CA ASN A 85 25.17 -9.42 -5.18
C ASN A 85 23.72 -9.08 -4.80
N TRP A 86 23.51 -8.12 -3.91
CA TRP A 86 22.19 -7.65 -3.50
C TRP A 86 21.48 -6.95 -4.65
N THR A 87 22.23 -6.22 -5.49
CA THR A 87 21.71 -5.63 -6.72
C THR A 87 21.11 -6.71 -7.62
N GLU A 88 21.87 -7.76 -7.95
CA GLU A 88 21.39 -8.82 -8.83
C GLU A 88 20.25 -9.62 -8.20
N ARG A 89 20.26 -9.82 -6.88
CA ARG A 89 19.15 -10.46 -6.17
C ARG A 89 17.82 -9.73 -6.39
N VAL A 90 17.82 -8.40 -6.26
CA VAL A 90 16.60 -7.59 -6.50
C VAL A 90 16.23 -7.61 -7.98
N VAL A 91 17.22 -7.49 -8.87
CA VAL A 91 17.02 -7.53 -10.32
C VAL A 91 16.38 -8.84 -10.77
N GLU A 92 16.90 -9.99 -10.36
CA GLU A 92 16.33 -11.31 -10.71
C GLU A 92 14.92 -11.50 -10.13
N GLY A 93 14.70 -11.05 -8.88
CA GLY A 93 13.37 -11.08 -8.26
C GLY A 93 12.33 -10.28 -9.06
N ILE A 94 12.69 -9.08 -9.54
CA ILE A 94 11.81 -8.26 -10.38
C ILE A 94 11.66 -8.89 -11.77
N ARG A 95 12.74 -9.41 -12.36
CA ARG A 95 12.75 -10.04 -13.69
C ARG A 95 11.79 -11.22 -13.77
N ALA A 96 11.63 -11.97 -12.69
CA ALA A 96 10.67 -13.08 -12.60
C ALA A 96 9.21 -12.65 -12.84
N SER A 97 8.88 -11.35 -12.70
CA SER A 97 7.56 -10.80 -13.06
C SER A 97 7.36 -10.58 -14.56
N GLY A 98 8.40 -10.76 -15.38
CA GLY A 98 8.40 -10.49 -16.83
C GLY A 98 8.69 -9.03 -17.20
N LYS A 99 8.95 -8.14 -16.22
CA LYS A 99 9.21 -6.72 -16.50
C LYS A 99 10.65 -6.46 -16.96
N PRO A 100 10.89 -5.45 -17.81
CA PRO A 100 12.23 -4.94 -18.08
C PRO A 100 12.89 -4.42 -16.81
N VAL A 101 14.07 -4.94 -16.48
CA VAL A 101 14.85 -4.52 -15.32
C VAL A 101 16.35 -4.65 -15.59
N GLU A 102 17.11 -3.63 -15.17
CA GLU A 102 18.58 -3.58 -15.30
C GLU A 102 19.22 -3.11 -14.00
N GLY A 103 20.37 -3.71 -13.65
CA GLY A 103 21.09 -3.47 -12.41
C GLY A 103 22.41 -2.73 -12.61
N PHE A 104 22.75 -1.85 -11.66
CA PHE A 104 24.04 -1.15 -11.63
C PHE A 104 24.60 -1.12 -10.22
N SER A 105 25.92 -1.29 -10.09
CA SER A 105 26.63 -1.16 -8.82
C SER A 105 27.51 0.07 -8.79
N ILE A 106 27.60 0.73 -7.63
CA ILE A 106 28.41 1.94 -7.45
C ILE A 106 29.87 1.59 -7.13
N GLU A 107 30.12 0.52 -6.36
CA GLU A 107 31.46 0.10 -5.98
C GLU A 107 32.34 -0.07 -7.24
N ARG A 108 33.56 0.50 -7.20
CA ARG A 108 34.56 0.50 -8.28
C ARG A 108 34.24 1.35 -9.52
N PHE A 109 33.06 1.96 -9.61
CA PHE A 109 32.69 2.90 -10.68
C PHE A 109 32.52 4.34 -10.18
N GLY A 110 31.96 4.50 -8.98
CA GLY A 110 31.56 5.80 -8.43
C GLY A 110 30.29 6.36 -9.08
N ASP A 111 29.65 7.31 -8.40
CA ASP A 111 28.33 7.83 -8.77
C ASP A 111 28.26 8.35 -10.21
N LEU A 112 29.23 9.17 -10.64
CA LEU A 112 29.17 9.82 -11.96
C LEU A 112 29.07 8.82 -13.10
N GLU A 113 29.86 7.75 -13.04
CA GLU A 113 29.88 6.72 -14.08
C GLU A 113 28.65 5.81 -14.00
N THR A 114 28.22 5.44 -12.79
CA THR A 114 27.01 4.66 -12.57
C THR A 114 25.76 5.40 -13.05
N ILE A 115 25.61 6.68 -12.67
CA ILE A 115 24.52 7.55 -13.13
C ILE A 115 24.53 7.66 -14.65
N ARG A 116 25.70 7.87 -15.28
CA ARG A 116 25.82 7.97 -16.74
C ARG A 116 25.30 6.71 -17.45
N LYS A 117 25.66 5.52 -16.97
CA LYS A 117 25.22 4.24 -17.55
C LYS A 117 23.74 4.00 -17.30
N ALA A 118 23.29 4.17 -16.06
CA ALA A 118 21.90 3.95 -15.66
C ALA A 118 20.95 4.91 -16.39
N ALA A 119 21.29 6.19 -16.51
CA ALA A 119 20.49 7.19 -17.23
C ALA A 119 20.30 6.83 -18.71
N ARG A 120 21.31 6.23 -19.36
CA ARG A 120 21.21 5.80 -20.76
C ARG A 120 20.15 4.71 -20.95
N VAL A 121 20.09 3.73 -20.04
CA VAL A 121 19.07 2.68 -20.10
C VAL A 121 17.70 3.22 -19.69
N THR A 122 17.65 4.05 -18.64
CA THR A 122 16.42 4.69 -18.16
C THR A 122 15.72 5.46 -19.27
N GLN A 123 16.46 6.17 -20.12
CA GLN A 123 15.91 6.87 -21.29
C GLN A 123 15.11 5.91 -22.20
N GLY A 124 15.67 4.74 -22.52
CA GLY A 124 15.00 3.74 -23.36
C GLY A 124 13.77 3.14 -22.67
N PHE A 125 13.83 2.94 -21.36
CA PHE A 125 12.70 2.48 -20.56
C PHE A 125 11.55 3.50 -20.54
N VAL A 126 11.84 4.80 -20.43
CA VAL A 126 10.82 5.85 -20.53
C VAL A 126 10.19 5.86 -21.93
N GLN A 127 10.98 5.76 -22.99
CA GLN A 127 10.45 5.67 -24.36
C GLN A 127 9.47 4.49 -24.49
N ASN A 128 9.90 3.29 -24.12
CA ASN A 128 9.05 2.09 -24.18
C ASN A 128 7.79 2.22 -23.32
N ALA A 129 7.92 2.75 -22.09
CA ALA A 129 6.77 2.92 -21.20
C ALA A 129 5.73 3.87 -21.80
N THR A 130 6.15 4.97 -22.43
CA THR A 130 5.22 5.95 -23.04
C THR A 130 4.48 5.43 -24.28
N GLU A 131 4.95 4.36 -24.90
CA GLU A 131 4.26 3.71 -26.03
C GLU A 131 3.11 2.79 -25.58
N LEU A 132 3.13 2.34 -24.32
CA LEU A 132 2.10 1.47 -23.78
C LEU A 132 0.75 2.19 -23.71
N ARG A 133 -0.30 1.49 -24.13
CA ARG A 133 -1.68 2.01 -24.12
C ARG A 133 -2.49 1.30 -23.06
N ARG A 134 -3.41 2.05 -22.46
CA ARG A 134 -4.43 1.49 -21.58
C ARG A 134 -5.41 0.68 -22.42
N GLU A 135 -5.81 -0.49 -21.93
CA GLU A 135 -6.80 -1.36 -22.54
C GLU A 135 -7.99 -1.57 -21.60
N PRO A 136 -9.16 -2.00 -22.10
CA PRO A 136 -10.29 -2.36 -21.25
C PRO A 136 -9.92 -3.48 -20.25
N VAL A 137 -10.34 -3.32 -18.99
CA VAL A 137 -10.11 -4.28 -17.90
C VAL A 137 -11.37 -4.43 -17.07
N GLU A 138 -11.46 -5.54 -16.33
CA GLU A 138 -12.58 -5.81 -15.45
C GLU A 138 -12.27 -5.38 -14.00
N LEU A 139 -13.30 -5.23 -13.17
CA LEU A 139 -13.10 -4.91 -11.75
C LEU A 139 -12.28 -5.99 -11.03
N SER A 140 -12.43 -7.25 -11.44
CA SER A 140 -11.67 -8.40 -10.94
C SER A 140 -10.17 -8.33 -11.23
N ASP A 141 -9.76 -7.59 -12.26
CA ASP A 141 -8.34 -7.41 -12.59
C ASP A 141 -7.63 -6.47 -11.59
N ILE A 142 -8.39 -5.64 -10.84
CA ILE A 142 -7.84 -4.59 -9.98
C ILE A 142 -7.63 -5.12 -8.56
N TRP A 143 -6.39 -5.05 -8.11
CA TRP A 143 -6.01 -5.42 -6.75
C TRP A 143 -6.00 -4.18 -5.86
N VAL A 144 -6.80 -4.21 -4.80
CA VAL A 144 -7.12 -3.05 -3.97
C VAL A 144 -6.60 -3.27 -2.57
N SER A 145 -5.86 -2.34 -2.01
CA SER A 145 -5.52 -2.38 -0.58
C SER A 145 -6.31 -1.35 0.20
N ILE A 146 -6.56 -1.63 1.48
CA ILE A 146 -7.31 -0.75 2.37
C ILE A 146 -6.62 -0.69 3.74
N LYS A 147 -6.54 0.51 4.30
CA LYS A 147 -6.16 0.73 5.69
C LYS A 147 -6.69 2.07 6.17
N CYS A 148 -6.97 2.23 7.45
CA CYS A 148 -7.45 3.50 7.97
C CYS A 148 -6.29 4.38 8.46
N GLY A 149 -6.59 5.57 8.97
CA GLY A 149 -5.65 6.26 9.83
C GLY A 149 -6.09 7.64 10.22
N GLU A 150 -5.44 8.16 11.27
CA GLU A 150 -5.91 9.36 11.97
C GLU A 150 -7.42 9.27 12.28
N SER A 151 -7.85 8.07 12.68
CA SER A 151 -9.26 7.73 12.91
C SER A 151 -9.87 8.58 14.01
N ASP A 152 -11.16 8.83 13.86
CA ASP A 152 -12.03 9.47 14.84
C ASP A 152 -13.37 8.72 14.89
N THR A 153 -14.31 9.21 15.69
CA THR A 153 -15.66 8.62 15.78
C THR A 153 -16.40 8.53 14.43
N THR A 154 -16.21 9.51 13.53
CA THR A 154 -16.86 9.51 12.20
C THR A 154 -16.29 8.44 11.27
N THR A 155 -15.08 7.96 11.56
CA THR A 155 -14.38 6.99 10.72
C THR A 155 -15.12 5.66 10.69
N GLY A 156 -15.45 5.12 11.87
CA GLY A 156 -16.22 3.87 12.00
C GLY A 156 -17.70 4.01 11.66
N LEU A 157 -18.25 5.22 11.69
CA LEU A 157 -19.67 5.48 11.41
C LEU A 157 -19.96 5.84 9.94
N ALA A 158 -18.93 6.23 9.17
CA ALA A 158 -19.12 6.67 7.79
C ALA A 158 -18.04 6.21 6.82
N SER A 159 -16.78 6.65 6.95
CA SER A 159 -15.78 6.38 5.91
C SER A 159 -15.37 4.90 5.82
N CYS A 160 -15.21 4.19 6.94
CA CYS A 160 -14.93 2.76 6.94
C CYS A 160 -16.09 1.95 6.35
N PRO A 161 -17.36 2.09 6.82
CA PRO A 161 -18.49 1.42 6.19
C PRO A 161 -18.62 1.71 4.68
N THR A 162 -18.32 2.94 4.25
CA THR A 162 -18.32 3.31 2.82
C THR A 162 -17.29 2.50 2.03
N VAL A 163 -16.07 2.34 2.58
CA VAL A 163 -15.03 1.50 1.98
C VAL A 163 -15.47 0.04 1.96
N GLY A 164 -16.11 -0.45 3.03
CA GLY A 164 -16.68 -1.80 3.08
C GLY A 164 -17.62 -2.11 1.92
N ARG A 165 -18.47 -1.16 1.53
CA ARG A 165 -19.35 -1.32 0.35
C ARG A 165 -18.60 -1.47 -0.97
N VAL A 166 -17.46 -0.82 -1.12
CA VAL A 166 -16.62 -0.98 -2.31
C VAL A 166 -15.87 -2.31 -2.25
N VAL A 167 -15.37 -2.70 -1.08
CA VAL A 167 -14.71 -4.00 -0.86
C VAL A 167 -15.63 -5.15 -1.24
N ASP A 168 -16.87 -5.16 -0.75
CA ASP A 168 -17.85 -6.19 -1.09
C ASP A 168 -18.04 -6.28 -2.61
N LYS A 169 -18.21 -5.15 -3.30
CA LYS A 169 -18.36 -5.12 -4.77
C LYS A 169 -17.13 -5.61 -5.52
N VAL A 170 -15.93 -5.34 -5.03
CA VAL A 170 -14.68 -5.85 -5.65
C VAL A 170 -14.56 -7.35 -5.44
N VAL A 171 -14.81 -7.83 -4.22
CA VAL A 171 -14.75 -9.26 -3.88
C VAL A 171 -15.82 -10.06 -4.63
N ASP A 172 -17.06 -9.55 -4.70
CA ASP A 172 -18.17 -10.17 -5.44
C ASP A 172 -17.90 -10.24 -6.95
N ALA A 173 -17.14 -9.30 -7.49
CA ALA A 173 -16.67 -9.34 -8.87
C ALA A 173 -15.53 -10.35 -9.10
N GLY A 174 -15.00 -10.99 -8.06
CA GLY A 174 -13.85 -11.91 -8.12
C GLY A 174 -12.49 -11.22 -8.02
N GLY A 175 -12.45 -9.97 -7.55
CA GLY A 175 -11.22 -9.21 -7.33
C GLY A 175 -10.50 -9.59 -6.03
N THR A 176 -9.32 -9.01 -5.84
CA THR A 176 -8.49 -9.22 -4.65
C THR A 176 -8.42 -7.94 -3.83
N VAL A 177 -8.72 -8.05 -2.55
CA VAL A 177 -8.62 -6.95 -1.59
C VAL A 177 -7.66 -7.32 -0.47
N PHE A 178 -6.83 -6.36 -0.06
CA PHE A 178 -5.86 -6.49 1.01
C PHE A 178 -6.27 -5.59 2.16
N PHE A 179 -6.19 -6.08 3.38
CA PHE A 179 -6.27 -5.25 4.58
C PHE A 179 -5.24 -5.70 5.61
N GLY A 180 -4.88 -4.84 6.54
CA GLY A 180 -3.86 -5.15 7.55
C GLY A 180 -4.14 -4.42 8.86
N GLU A 181 -3.11 -3.79 9.42
CA GLU A 181 -3.15 -3.05 10.70
C GLU A 181 -3.38 -4.00 11.89
N THR A 182 -2.51 -5.01 12.06
CA THR A 182 -2.68 -6.11 13.02
C THR A 182 -3.04 -5.63 14.43
N SER A 183 -2.33 -4.62 14.93
CA SER A 183 -2.60 -4.04 16.26
C SER A 183 -3.89 -3.22 16.38
N GLU A 184 -4.50 -2.82 15.27
CA GLU A 184 -5.80 -2.12 15.26
C GLU A 184 -6.99 -3.08 15.16
N LEU A 185 -6.75 -4.39 15.18
CA LEU A 185 -7.80 -5.39 15.35
C LEU A 185 -7.98 -5.79 16.82
N THR A 186 -7.09 -5.36 17.73
CA THR A 186 -7.17 -5.70 19.15
C THR A 186 -8.50 -5.29 19.76
N GLY A 187 -9.21 -6.27 20.32
CA GLY A 187 -10.55 -6.09 20.88
C GLY A 187 -11.69 -6.44 19.92
N GLY A 188 -11.38 -6.78 18.66
CA GLY A 188 -12.33 -7.24 17.65
C GLY A 188 -11.75 -8.29 16.70
N GLU A 189 -10.61 -8.88 17.04
CA GLU A 189 -9.93 -9.89 16.24
C GLU A 189 -10.79 -11.15 16.05
N ASP A 190 -11.63 -11.46 17.03
CA ASP A 190 -12.59 -12.56 17.00
C ASP A 190 -13.59 -12.42 15.85
N ILE A 191 -14.05 -11.20 15.55
CA ILE A 191 -14.94 -10.92 14.41
C ILE A 191 -14.27 -11.28 13.09
N ILE A 192 -12.97 -10.98 12.94
CA ILE A 192 -12.20 -11.35 11.75
C ILE A 192 -11.95 -12.87 11.71
N ALA A 193 -11.61 -13.47 12.86
CA ALA A 193 -11.38 -14.90 12.98
C ALA A 193 -12.63 -15.73 12.62
N GLU A 194 -13.83 -15.25 13.01
CA GLU A 194 -15.11 -15.87 12.67
C GLU A 194 -15.48 -15.76 11.19
N ARG A 195 -14.95 -14.73 10.50
CA ARG A 195 -15.13 -14.52 9.06
C ARG A 195 -14.10 -15.27 8.20
N CYS A 196 -13.12 -15.95 8.79
CA CYS A 196 -12.14 -16.72 8.03
C CYS A 196 -12.82 -17.88 7.28
N ALA A 197 -12.50 -18.03 6.00
CA ALA A 197 -13.16 -18.97 5.09
C ALA A 197 -12.97 -20.45 5.46
N SER A 198 -11.93 -20.77 6.25
CA SER A 198 -11.67 -22.11 6.73
C SER A 198 -11.00 -22.13 8.11
N PRO A 199 -11.04 -23.26 8.85
CA PRO A 199 -10.32 -23.42 10.10
C PRO A 199 -8.80 -23.18 9.99
N GLU A 200 -8.21 -23.52 8.85
CA GLU A 200 -6.79 -23.31 8.57
C GLU A 200 -6.47 -21.82 8.46
N VAL A 201 -7.27 -21.06 7.70
CA VAL A 201 -7.12 -19.59 7.59
C VAL A 201 -7.34 -18.93 8.96
N ARG A 202 -8.35 -19.37 9.72
CA ARG A 202 -8.61 -18.88 11.08
C ARG A 202 -7.42 -19.13 12.01
N THR A 203 -6.84 -20.32 11.96
CA THR A 203 -5.68 -20.67 12.79
C THR A 203 -4.47 -19.82 12.40
N LYS A 204 -4.22 -19.65 11.09
CA LYS A 204 -3.14 -18.81 10.57
C LYS A 204 -3.30 -17.35 10.99
N PHE A 205 -4.53 -16.83 10.95
CA PHE A 205 -4.86 -15.47 11.41
C PHE A 205 -4.58 -15.31 12.90
N GLN A 206 -5.11 -16.21 13.74
CA GLN A 206 -4.92 -16.14 15.19
C GLN A 206 -3.43 -16.21 15.57
N GLN A 207 -2.67 -17.12 14.95
CA GLN A 207 -1.23 -17.23 15.19
C GLN A 207 -0.48 -15.95 14.82
N THR A 208 -0.85 -15.32 13.71
CA THR A 208 -0.24 -14.07 13.24
C THR A 208 -0.55 -12.93 14.22
N PHE A 209 -1.81 -12.78 14.61
CA PHE A 209 -2.25 -11.77 15.57
C PHE A 209 -1.59 -11.96 16.95
N ASP A 210 -1.62 -13.18 17.49
CA ASP A 210 -1.04 -13.51 18.79
C ASP A 210 0.48 -13.27 18.82
N ALA A 211 1.18 -13.57 17.72
CA ALA A 211 2.60 -13.31 17.58
C ALA A 211 2.89 -11.80 17.63
N TYR A 212 2.09 -10.98 16.94
CA TYR A 212 2.23 -9.53 16.93
C TYR A 212 1.97 -8.92 18.31
N VAL A 213 0.89 -9.34 18.98
CA VAL A 213 0.56 -8.90 20.34
C VAL A 213 1.64 -9.32 21.34
N SER A 214 2.10 -10.57 21.26
CA SER A 214 3.16 -11.09 22.12
C SER A 214 4.47 -10.32 21.95
N ALA A 215 4.81 -9.93 20.71
CA ALA A 215 5.99 -9.13 20.43
C ALA A 215 5.94 -7.76 21.15
N ILE A 216 4.78 -7.09 21.16
CA ILE A 216 4.59 -5.82 21.86
C ILE A 216 4.65 -6.01 23.38
N GLN A 217 3.92 -7.00 23.90
CA GLN A 217 3.90 -7.31 25.33
C GLN A 217 5.28 -7.70 25.88
N SER A 218 6.11 -8.38 25.08
CA SER A 218 7.49 -8.74 25.45
C SER A 218 8.39 -7.53 25.73
N LYS A 219 8.00 -6.34 25.26
CA LYS A 219 8.68 -5.06 25.54
C LYS A 219 8.12 -4.32 26.75
N GLY A 220 7.21 -4.94 27.50
CA GLY A 220 6.55 -4.34 28.66
C GLY A 220 5.51 -3.27 28.29
N VAL A 221 5.09 -3.23 27.02
CA VAL A 221 4.05 -2.30 26.53
C VAL A 221 2.74 -3.06 26.42
N ASP A 222 1.68 -2.49 26.97
CA ASP A 222 0.31 -2.95 26.75
C ASP A 222 -0.30 -2.17 25.57
N LEU A 223 -0.92 -2.88 24.63
CA LEU A 223 -1.63 -2.27 23.51
C LEU A 223 -2.79 -1.41 24.01
N MET A 224 -3.43 -1.79 25.11
CA MET A 224 -4.50 -1.02 25.77
C MET A 224 -4.03 0.36 26.26
N GLY A 225 -2.72 0.53 26.49
CA GLY A 225 -2.10 1.77 26.94
C GLY A 225 -1.39 2.58 25.85
N SER A 226 -1.15 2.00 24.66
CA SER A 226 -0.44 2.65 23.55
C SER A 226 -1.36 3.00 22.37
N GLN A 227 -2.51 2.33 22.27
CA GLN A 227 -3.58 2.58 21.31
C GLN A 227 -4.92 2.67 22.08
N PRO A 228 -5.86 3.57 21.72
CA PRO A 228 -5.82 4.54 20.62
C PRO A 228 -4.76 5.63 20.82
N THR A 229 -4.20 6.16 19.72
CA THR A 229 -3.22 7.27 19.79
C THR A 229 -3.86 8.52 20.42
N GLN A 230 -3.04 9.46 20.92
CA GLN A 230 -3.53 10.74 21.44
C GLN A 230 -4.37 11.53 20.40
N GLY A 231 -4.04 11.41 19.11
CA GLY A 231 -4.87 11.94 18.02
C GLY A 231 -6.26 11.30 18.03
N ASN A 232 -6.33 9.97 18.07
CA ASN A 232 -7.60 9.23 18.07
C ASN A 232 -8.49 9.57 19.29
N ILE A 233 -7.89 9.68 20.48
CA ILE A 233 -8.62 10.05 21.72
C ILE A 233 -9.22 11.46 21.59
N ARG A 234 -8.47 12.42 21.04
CA ARG A 234 -9.01 13.76 20.73
C ARG A 234 -10.13 13.71 19.67
N GLY A 235 -10.08 12.74 18.76
CA GLY A 235 -11.15 12.44 17.79
C GLY A 235 -12.39 11.74 18.39
N GLY A 236 -12.39 11.49 19.70
CA GLY A 236 -13.53 10.97 20.45
C GLY A 236 -13.57 9.45 20.63
N LEU A 237 -12.53 8.72 20.23
CA LEU A 237 -12.44 7.28 20.48
C LEU A 237 -12.04 7.00 21.93
N SER A 238 -12.83 6.18 22.63
CA SER A 238 -12.68 5.96 24.07
C SER A 238 -11.84 4.72 24.42
N THR A 239 -11.90 3.67 23.61
CA THR A 239 -11.12 2.44 23.82
C THR A 239 -10.54 1.90 22.50
N ILE A 240 -9.61 0.94 22.59
CA ILE A 240 -9.04 0.29 21.41
C ILE A 240 -10.06 -0.62 20.72
N GLU A 241 -10.96 -1.25 21.50
CA GLU A 241 -12.08 -2.06 21.01
C GLU A 241 -13.03 -1.22 20.15
N GLU A 242 -13.43 -0.04 20.64
CA GLU A 242 -14.30 0.87 19.87
C GLU A 242 -13.67 1.25 18.53
N LYS A 243 -12.36 1.51 18.54
CA LYS A 243 -11.58 1.79 17.33
C LYS A 243 -11.52 0.57 16.41
N ALA A 244 -11.25 -0.62 16.95
CA ALA A 244 -11.15 -1.86 16.19
C ALA A 244 -12.48 -2.19 15.50
N LEU A 245 -13.61 -2.06 16.19
CA LEU A 245 -14.94 -2.27 15.61
C LEU A 245 -15.18 -1.35 14.41
N GLY A 246 -14.91 -0.06 14.54
CA GLY A 246 -15.01 0.89 13.42
C GLY A 246 -14.00 0.61 12.30
N ASN A 247 -12.82 0.09 12.64
CA ASN A 247 -11.79 -0.27 11.67
C ASN A 247 -12.16 -1.52 10.86
N ILE A 248 -12.83 -2.50 11.47
CA ILE A 248 -13.26 -3.75 10.83
C ILE A 248 -14.32 -3.49 9.76
N GLU A 249 -15.19 -2.50 9.92
CA GLU A 249 -16.23 -2.15 8.94
C GLU A 249 -15.69 -1.88 7.52
N LYS A 250 -14.44 -1.44 7.39
CA LYS A 250 -13.82 -1.21 6.07
C LYS A 250 -13.61 -2.49 5.26
N THR A 251 -13.59 -3.63 5.93
CA THR A 251 -13.37 -4.95 5.32
C THR A 251 -14.63 -5.53 4.69
N GLY A 252 -15.76 -4.81 4.72
CA GLY A 252 -17.04 -5.30 4.21
C GLY A 252 -17.55 -6.49 5.04
N VAL A 253 -18.32 -7.37 4.41
CA VAL A 253 -18.93 -8.54 5.05
C VAL A 253 -18.41 -9.88 4.53
N GLY A 254 -17.65 -9.87 3.43
CA GLY A 254 -17.09 -11.08 2.81
C GLY A 254 -16.12 -11.86 3.71
N PRO A 255 -15.89 -13.16 3.43
CA PRO A 255 -14.98 -13.97 4.22
C PRO A 255 -13.51 -13.62 3.97
N VAL A 256 -12.66 -13.76 4.99
CA VAL A 256 -11.21 -13.67 4.85
C VAL A 256 -10.68 -14.98 4.28
N VAL A 257 -10.05 -14.93 3.10
CA VAL A 257 -9.69 -16.12 2.32
C VAL A 257 -8.24 -16.58 2.54
N ASP A 258 -7.35 -15.69 2.96
CA ASP A 258 -5.97 -16.01 3.30
C ASP A 258 -5.37 -14.97 4.25
N VAL A 259 -4.24 -15.32 4.83
CA VAL A 259 -3.41 -14.50 5.71
C VAL A 259 -2.00 -14.44 5.12
N LEU A 260 -1.46 -13.25 4.94
CA LEU A 260 -0.22 -12.99 4.24
C LEU A 260 0.80 -12.42 5.21
N GLY A 261 2.06 -12.80 5.05
CA GLY A 261 3.17 -12.12 5.69
C GLY A 261 3.38 -10.72 5.10
N PRO A 262 4.20 -9.88 5.75
CA PRO A 262 4.52 -8.55 5.24
C PRO A 262 5.10 -8.62 3.82
N ALA A 263 4.55 -7.81 2.90
CA ALA A 263 4.91 -7.75 1.47
C ALA A 263 4.73 -9.08 0.69
N GLU A 264 3.99 -10.05 1.21
CA GLU A 264 3.65 -11.28 0.48
C GLU A 264 2.50 -11.02 -0.52
N ALA A 265 2.64 -11.51 -1.75
CA ALA A 265 1.60 -11.35 -2.76
C ALA A 265 0.47 -12.39 -2.57
N PRO A 266 -0.81 -11.99 -2.63
CA PRO A 266 -1.93 -12.91 -2.58
C PRO A 266 -1.88 -13.94 -3.71
N THR A 267 -2.35 -15.15 -3.41
CA THR A 267 -2.50 -16.22 -4.41
C THR A 267 -3.96 -16.57 -4.69
N VAL A 268 -4.89 -16.06 -3.86
CA VAL A 268 -6.32 -16.36 -3.93
C VAL A 268 -7.12 -15.04 -4.05
N PRO A 269 -8.08 -14.93 -4.98
CA PRO A 269 -8.98 -13.79 -5.06
C PRO A 269 -9.93 -13.75 -3.84
N GLY A 270 -10.35 -12.55 -3.45
CA GLY A 270 -11.14 -12.30 -2.25
C GLY A 270 -10.43 -11.37 -1.26
N LEU A 271 -10.94 -11.34 -0.03
CA LEU A 271 -10.42 -10.51 1.06
C LEU A 271 -9.26 -11.22 1.76
N ASN A 272 -8.06 -10.67 1.66
CA ASN A 272 -6.83 -11.22 2.24
C ASN A 272 -6.33 -10.32 3.37
N PHE A 273 -5.99 -10.91 4.51
CA PHE A 273 -5.33 -10.20 5.61
C PHE A 273 -3.81 -10.20 5.37
N MET A 274 -3.13 -9.07 5.49
CA MET A 274 -1.66 -8.97 5.47
C MET A 274 -1.16 -8.42 6.79
N ASP A 275 -0.30 -9.19 7.47
CA ASP A 275 0.35 -8.75 8.69
C ASP A 275 1.15 -7.47 8.41
N SER A 276 0.83 -6.42 9.16
CA SER A 276 1.41 -5.10 8.95
C SER A 276 1.28 -4.22 10.18
N SER A 277 2.26 -3.33 10.33
CA SER A 277 2.17 -2.19 11.23
C SER A 277 0.99 -1.30 10.85
N SER A 278 0.38 -0.67 11.85
CA SER A 278 -0.66 0.35 11.63
C SER A 278 -0.06 1.71 11.22
N ALA A 279 1.27 1.85 11.26
CA ALA A 279 1.97 3.01 10.75
C ALA A 279 1.70 3.18 9.25
N ALA A 280 1.29 4.38 8.88
CA ALA A 280 0.62 4.59 7.61
C ALA A 280 1.49 4.29 6.39
N ALA A 281 2.68 4.88 6.36
CA ALA A 281 3.58 4.74 5.23
C ALA A 281 4.14 3.32 5.11
N GLU A 282 4.38 2.63 6.23
CA GLU A 282 4.84 1.24 6.24
C GLU A 282 3.79 0.30 5.64
N CYS A 283 2.55 0.37 6.13
CA CYS A 283 1.46 -0.48 5.64
C CYS A 283 1.25 -0.29 4.13
N VAL A 284 1.11 0.94 3.65
CA VAL A 284 0.88 1.20 2.21
C VAL A 284 2.08 0.75 1.37
N THR A 285 3.31 0.87 1.88
CA THR A 285 4.51 0.35 1.20
C THR A 285 4.47 -1.18 1.06
N LEU A 286 4.09 -1.90 2.12
CA LEU A 286 3.94 -3.36 2.08
C LEU A 286 2.81 -3.80 1.14
N MET A 287 1.69 -3.09 1.12
CA MET A 287 0.56 -3.39 0.24
C MET A 287 0.90 -3.17 -1.24
N ALA A 288 1.59 -2.07 -1.54
CA ALA A 288 2.14 -1.81 -2.86
C ALA A 288 3.14 -2.92 -3.25
N ALA A 289 4.02 -3.34 -2.34
CA ALA A 289 4.93 -4.46 -2.61
C ALA A 289 4.21 -5.79 -2.81
N GLY A 290 3.09 -6.03 -2.11
CA GLY A 290 2.20 -7.18 -2.32
C GLY A 290 1.44 -7.14 -3.65
N GLY A 291 1.53 -6.04 -4.40
CA GLY A 291 0.99 -5.92 -5.76
C GLY A 291 -0.36 -5.24 -5.85
N ALA A 292 -0.84 -4.58 -4.78
CA ALA A 292 -1.99 -3.70 -4.83
C ALA A 292 -1.68 -2.47 -5.70
N VAL A 293 -2.66 -2.03 -6.49
CA VAL A 293 -2.48 -0.95 -7.48
C VAL A 293 -3.25 0.31 -7.13
N ILE A 294 -4.08 0.27 -6.09
CA ILE A 294 -4.84 1.39 -5.56
C ILE A 294 -5.16 1.14 -4.09
N HIS A 295 -5.01 2.18 -3.28
CA HIS A 295 -5.24 2.14 -1.85
C HIS A 295 -6.47 2.98 -1.48
N LEU A 296 -7.41 2.42 -0.73
CA LEU A 296 -8.54 3.15 -0.15
C LEU A 296 -8.28 3.50 1.31
N PHE A 297 -8.31 4.80 1.60
CA PHE A 297 -7.83 5.38 2.85
C PHE A 297 -8.93 6.15 3.59
N PRO A 298 -9.78 5.49 4.40
CA PRO A 298 -10.71 6.19 5.29
C PRO A 298 -9.94 6.92 6.40
N THR A 299 -10.25 8.20 6.60
CA THR A 299 -9.59 9.04 7.61
C THR A 299 -10.54 9.99 8.32
N GLY A 300 -10.35 10.11 9.64
CA GLY A 300 -11.11 11.01 10.49
C GLY A 300 -10.53 12.41 10.51
N GLN A 301 -9.23 12.54 10.82
CA GLN A 301 -8.54 13.83 11.02
C GLN A 301 -7.62 14.24 9.86
N GLY A 302 -7.69 13.55 8.71
CA GLY A 302 -7.00 13.97 7.50
C GLY A 302 -5.52 13.57 7.44
N ASN A 303 -5.22 12.28 7.60
CA ASN A 303 -3.86 11.80 7.37
C ASN A 303 -3.40 12.15 5.95
N ILE A 304 -2.17 12.65 5.79
CA ILE A 304 -1.65 13.14 4.50
C ILE A 304 -0.87 12.09 3.69
N VAL A 305 -0.67 10.88 4.22
CA VAL A 305 0.18 9.83 3.61
C VAL A 305 -0.13 9.59 2.13
N GLY A 306 0.88 9.59 1.28
CA GLY A 306 0.81 9.08 -0.08
C GLY A 306 1.62 7.80 -0.22
N ASN A 307 1.84 7.40 -1.47
CA ASN A 307 2.81 6.38 -1.84
C ASN A 307 3.29 6.69 -3.25
N PRO A 308 4.57 6.45 -3.56
CA PRO A 308 5.13 6.82 -4.87
C PRO A 308 4.56 6.04 -6.05
N ILE A 309 4.07 4.81 -5.86
CA ILE A 309 3.62 3.92 -6.95
C ILE A 309 2.16 3.48 -6.82
N GLU A 310 1.58 3.54 -5.62
CA GLU A 310 0.20 3.16 -5.34
C GLU A 310 -0.65 4.40 -5.02
N PRO A 311 -1.58 4.80 -5.89
CA PRO A 311 -2.49 5.91 -5.63
C PRO A 311 -3.30 5.70 -4.33
N VAL A 312 -3.22 6.68 -3.42
CA VAL A 312 -3.94 6.66 -2.14
C VAL A 312 -5.17 7.56 -2.24
N VAL A 313 -6.36 6.95 -2.25
CA VAL A 313 -7.67 7.63 -2.31
C VAL A 313 -8.17 7.89 -0.89
N LYS A 314 -8.25 9.15 -0.49
CA LYS A 314 -8.66 9.55 0.87
C LYS A 314 -10.13 9.86 0.96
N VAL A 315 -10.81 9.23 1.93
CA VAL A 315 -12.25 9.37 2.16
C VAL A 315 -12.48 9.82 3.60
N THR A 316 -13.30 10.85 3.81
CA THR A 316 -13.64 11.29 5.17
C THR A 316 -15.14 11.37 5.41
N GLY A 317 -15.56 10.93 6.59
CA GLY A 317 -16.89 11.17 7.14
C GLY A 317 -16.96 12.40 8.04
N ASN A 318 -15.84 13.06 8.33
CA ASN A 318 -15.76 14.18 9.25
C ASN A 318 -15.99 15.51 8.51
N PRO A 319 -17.07 16.26 8.80
CA PRO A 319 -17.32 17.57 8.20
C PRO A 319 -16.20 18.59 8.41
N LEU A 320 -15.55 18.57 9.57
CA LEU A 320 -14.46 19.50 9.89
C LEU A 320 -13.29 19.21 8.97
N THR A 321 -12.85 17.96 8.88
CA THR A 321 -11.76 17.53 7.99
C THR A 321 -12.09 17.78 6.52
N ALA A 322 -13.32 17.48 6.10
CA ALA A 322 -13.79 17.78 4.75
C ALA A 322 -13.71 19.28 4.42
N GLN A 323 -13.87 20.16 5.42
CA GLN A 323 -13.78 21.61 5.24
C GLN A 323 -12.34 22.12 5.33
N THR A 324 -11.58 21.71 6.36
CA THR A 324 -10.28 22.29 6.69
C THR A 324 -9.10 21.62 5.99
N MET A 325 -9.28 20.39 5.50
CA MET A 325 -8.26 19.59 4.81
C MET A 325 -8.72 19.12 3.43
N SER A 326 -9.67 19.84 2.81
CA SER A 326 -10.26 19.48 1.51
C SER A 326 -9.25 19.22 0.39
N GLU A 327 -8.08 19.86 0.41
CA GLU A 327 -7.02 19.63 -0.59
C GLU A 327 -6.42 18.23 -0.52
N HIS A 328 -6.48 17.57 0.65
CA HIS A 328 -6.01 16.21 0.86
C HIS A 328 -7.12 15.15 0.74
N ILE A 329 -8.39 15.54 0.63
CA ILE A 329 -9.53 14.61 0.65
C ILE A 329 -10.10 14.43 -0.75
N ASP A 330 -10.09 13.19 -1.25
CA ASP A 330 -10.66 12.87 -2.56
C ASP A 330 -12.19 12.75 -2.52
N LEU A 331 -12.75 12.30 -1.38
CA LEU A 331 -14.19 12.15 -1.20
C LEU A 331 -14.70 12.51 0.22
N ASP A 332 -15.65 13.43 0.26
CA ASP A 332 -16.47 13.73 1.44
C ASP A 332 -17.78 12.91 1.44
N VAL A 333 -17.92 12.06 2.47
CA VAL A 333 -19.12 11.27 2.77
C VAL A 333 -19.80 11.67 4.08
N SER A 334 -19.46 12.84 4.65
CA SER A 334 -20.05 13.35 5.89
C SER A 334 -21.57 13.55 5.84
N GLY A 335 -22.14 13.63 4.64
CA GLY A 335 -23.59 13.59 4.42
C GLY A 335 -24.27 12.35 5.01
N LEU A 336 -23.56 11.23 5.17
CA LEU A 336 -24.09 10.01 5.78
C LEU A 336 -24.52 10.24 7.24
N LEU A 337 -23.66 10.92 8.02
CA LEU A 337 -23.94 11.23 9.43
C LEU A 337 -25.07 12.25 9.59
N ARG A 338 -25.31 13.04 8.55
CA ARG A 338 -26.42 14.00 8.47
C ARG A 338 -27.70 13.40 7.85
N ARG A 339 -27.69 12.11 7.50
CA ARG A 339 -28.79 11.40 6.82
C ARG A 339 -29.20 12.06 5.49
N GLN A 340 -28.25 12.69 4.82
CA GLN A 340 -28.44 13.33 3.50
C GLN A 340 -28.21 12.36 2.35
N ILE A 341 -27.38 11.35 2.60
CA ILE A 341 -27.13 10.21 1.71
C ILE A 341 -27.22 8.92 2.53
N THR A 342 -27.50 7.82 1.87
CA THR A 342 -27.46 6.46 2.39
C THR A 342 -26.05 5.88 2.28
N LEU A 343 -25.81 4.75 2.96
CA LEU A 343 -24.53 4.05 2.89
C LEU A 343 -24.25 3.52 1.48
N ASP A 344 -25.28 3.04 0.78
CA ASP A 344 -25.13 2.53 -0.58
C ASP A 344 -24.78 3.67 -1.55
N GLU A 345 -25.41 4.84 -1.40
CA GLU A 345 -25.06 6.05 -2.19
C GLU A 345 -23.62 6.52 -1.89
N ALA A 346 -23.17 6.46 -0.63
CA ALA A 346 -21.79 6.76 -0.29
C ALA A 346 -20.82 5.78 -0.97
N GLY A 347 -21.14 4.48 -0.93
CA GLY A 347 -20.37 3.42 -1.60
C GLY A 347 -20.34 3.60 -3.13
N ASP A 348 -21.45 4.00 -3.74
CA ASP A 348 -21.54 4.28 -5.18
C ASP A 348 -20.67 5.48 -5.58
N ARG A 349 -20.68 6.55 -4.78
CA ARG A 349 -19.81 7.71 -4.99
C ARG A 349 -18.33 7.34 -4.87
N LEU A 350 -17.97 6.47 -3.92
CA LEU A 350 -16.60 5.97 -3.79
C LEU A 350 -16.22 5.06 -4.95
N LEU A 351 -17.12 4.19 -5.41
CA LEU A 351 -16.88 3.33 -6.57
C LEU A 351 -16.70 4.15 -7.86
N GLU A 352 -17.47 5.23 -8.03
CA GLU A 352 -17.28 6.15 -9.16
C GLU A 352 -15.92 6.83 -9.12
N LEU A 353 -15.51 7.34 -7.95
CA LEU A 353 -14.18 7.93 -7.77
C LEU A 353 -13.07 6.90 -8.00
N PHE A 354 -13.21 5.69 -7.45
CA PHE A 354 -12.33 4.56 -7.69
C PHE A 354 -12.16 4.33 -9.20
N ALA A 355 -13.27 4.29 -9.96
CA ALA A 355 -13.23 4.13 -11.42
C ALA A 355 -12.43 5.22 -12.10
N ARG A 356 -12.63 6.47 -11.68
CA ARG A 356 -11.92 7.63 -12.22
C ARG A 356 -10.42 7.55 -11.93
N THR A 357 -10.05 7.16 -10.71
CA THR A 357 -8.65 6.99 -10.29
C THR A 357 -7.99 5.85 -11.05
N VAL A 358 -8.67 4.71 -11.16
CA VAL A 358 -8.26 3.58 -11.99
C VAL A 358 -8.02 4.09 -13.40
N ASN A 359 -8.96 4.81 -14.02
CA ASN A 359 -8.87 5.37 -15.38
C ASN A 359 -7.88 6.54 -15.56
N GLY A 360 -7.09 6.89 -14.53
CA GLY A 360 -5.97 7.82 -14.65
C GLY A 360 -6.17 9.19 -14.03
N ARG A 361 -7.28 9.44 -13.32
CA ARG A 361 -7.37 10.60 -12.41
C ARG A 361 -6.33 10.44 -11.30
N LEU A 362 -5.51 11.46 -11.08
CA LEU A 362 -4.62 11.53 -9.92
C LEU A 362 -5.43 11.77 -8.65
N THR A 363 -5.06 11.09 -7.57
CA THR A 363 -5.58 11.41 -6.24
C THR A 363 -4.99 12.73 -5.74
N CYS A 364 -5.58 13.30 -4.70
CA CYS A 364 -5.04 14.47 -4.01
C CYS A 364 -3.57 14.25 -3.57
N ALA A 365 -3.26 13.06 -3.05
CA ALA A 365 -1.91 12.70 -2.61
C ALA A 365 -0.89 12.75 -3.76
N GLU A 366 -1.26 12.18 -4.91
CA GLU A 366 -0.42 12.18 -6.12
C GLU A 366 -0.23 13.60 -6.65
N ALA A 367 -1.31 14.38 -6.72
CA ALA A 367 -1.28 15.75 -7.24
C ALA A 367 -0.44 16.70 -6.37
N LEU A 368 -0.42 16.47 -5.05
CA LEU A 368 0.39 17.23 -4.09
C LEU A 368 1.82 16.69 -3.94
N GLY A 369 2.15 15.54 -4.53
CA GLY A 369 3.50 14.98 -4.54
C GLY A 369 3.88 14.18 -3.28
N HIS A 370 2.90 13.67 -2.51
CA HIS A 370 3.16 12.78 -1.38
C HIS A 370 3.69 11.42 -1.85
N ARG A 371 4.88 11.06 -1.38
CA ARG A 371 5.66 9.90 -1.88
C ARG A 371 6.34 9.15 -0.74
N GLU A 372 5.66 8.98 0.38
CA GLU A 372 6.21 8.27 1.52
C GLU A 372 6.48 6.80 1.13
N PHE A 373 7.77 6.43 1.10
CA PHE A 373 8.25 5.07 0.84
C PHE A 373 9.03 4.61 2.07
N VAL A 374 8.36 3.84 2.92
CA VAL A 374 8.88 3.46 4.24
C VAL A 374 8.89 1.96 4.35
N LEU A 375 10.09 1.38 4.34
CA LEU A 375 10.29 -0.05 4.52
C LEU A 375 10.12 -0.43 5.99
N THR A 376 9.55 -1.60 6.25
CA THR A 376 9.45 -2.14 7.60
C THR A 376 10.78 -2.73 8.05
N LYS A 377 11.16 -2.42 9.29
CA LYS A 377 12.39 -2.90 9.93
C LYS A 377 12.05 -3.67 11.20
N LEU A 378 12.52 -4.91 11.30
CA LEU A 378 12.23 -5.83 12.40
C LEU A 378 13.24 -5.74 13.54
N TYR A 379 14.53 -5.53 13.22
CA TYR A 379 15.63 -5.58 14.20
C TYR A 379 16.62 -4.42 14.02
N PRO A 380 17.41 -4.07 15.05
CA PRO A 380 18.60 -3.25 14.87
C PRO A 380 19.54 -3.86 13.83
N SER A 381 20.16 -3.00 13.02
CA SER A 381 21.23 -3.42 12.10
C SER A 381 22.45 -3.89 12.90
N ALA A 382 23.23 -4.83 12.34
CA ALA A 382 24.40 -5.44 12.99
C ALA A 382 25.55 -4.48 13.29
#